data_AF-A0A8H4JKW5-F1
#
_entry.id   AF-A0A8H4JKW5-F1
#
_cell.length_a   1.000
_cell.length_b   1.000
_cell.length_c   1.000
_cell.angle_alpha   90.00
_cell.angle_beta   90.00
_cell.angle_gamma   90.00
#
_symmetry.space_group_name_H-M   'P 1'
#
loop_
_entity.id
_entity.type
_entity.pdbx_description
1 polymer ?
#
loop_
_entity_poly.entity_id
_entity_poly.type
_entity_poly.pdbx_seq_one_letter_code
_entity_poly.pdbx_strand_id
1 'polypeptide(L)'
;MDSGSFATTSIWMDRTRWQDIYKGARRDILRASTRLPDRRALAIDCFLGQGNQESDSDILQVIWEHKVWQLFDWSRGSWPMVPGGSEIGEATDEASVRPEYQLLQEETIPVSASQSNDFGSEQGEEEAYSEDEEEDTDSVFSYDEVDRDNSEFGDNQAEANESHYANYPMMRDEPNMAMFIEFLELLYQLCLTISTERFNEGRPSSTLLVFFSGILGFSQDCKHFLLARQFCPYLSGLIYIQRLILMERALPLREYRAIGIPRRPYLNQLDQLNSIRERYMIAGTQHPLAEMTSLRDFGRNIARTEPPSILFSWSDDGEIIRYGDFQLTMDKFRQIPDYFISRAEEICNKLMFDIKPDIDLAAMKDDMVNMSSGYSFVKHPTNDLDKAYLDLLYSAYASRESKLSKGGRWRWKSMDLYLKQVTKLEEMLAGGLYTACGQTPRARDLFTLACESGPSTSCSISIWNGLMGYVLRHHKAKRQMGREFYVWKTMVHFSSYVDTQAGYFRDLATRV
;
A
#
# COMPACT_ATOMS: atom_id res chain seq x y z
N MET A 1 -28.87 -40.81 -2.13
CA MET A 1 -28.23 -40.48 -0.85
C MET A 1 -27.33 -39.31 -1.14
N ASP A 2 -27.84 -38.11 -0.86
CA ASP A 2 -27.12 -36.86 -1.10
C ASP A 2 -25.88 -36.82 -0.21
N SER A 3 -24.71 -36.72 -0.84
CA SER A 3 -23.45 -36.42 -0.17
C SER A 3 -23.42 -34.95 0.23
N GLY A 4 -24.33 -34.56 1.12
CA GLY A 4 -24.24 -33.34 1.91
C GLY A 4 -23.08 -33.51 2.87
N SER A 5 -21.88 -33.19 2.40
CA SER A 5 -20.68 -33.10 3.24
C SER A 5 -20.97 -32.14 4.39
N PHE A 6 -20.82 -32.62 5.63
CA PHE A 6 -20.92 -31.90 6.90
C PHE A 6 -19.93 -30.71 7.03
N ALA A 7 -19.31 -30.26 5.94
CA ALA A 7 -18.41 -29.12 5.83
C ALA A 7 -19.01 -27.91 5.08
N THR A 8 -20.33 -27.86 4.83
CA THR A 8 -20.93 -26.95 3.82
C THR A 8 -21.56 -25.64 4.28
N THR A 9 -21.44 -25.24 5.55
CA THR A 9 -21.77 -23.86 5.96
C THR A 9 -20.89 -23.44 7.14
N SER A 10 -19.77 -22.78 6.82
CA SER A 10 -19.04 -22.03 7.86
C SER A 10 -19.93 -20.89 8.35
N ILE A 11 -19.74 -20.47 9.61
CA ILE A 11 -20.44 -19.32 10.21
C ILE A 11 -20.31 -18.07 9.31
N TRP A 12 -19.21 -17.96 8.57
CA TRP A 12 -19.01 -16.94 7.54
C TRP A 12 -19.98 -17.06 6.36
N MET A 13 -20.16 -18.27 5.80
CA MET A 13 -21.11 -18.51 4.71
C MET A 13 -22.56 -18.29 5.14
N ASP A 14 -22.90 -18.59 6.40
CA ASP A 14 -24.21 -18.30 6.98
C ASP A 14 -24.48 -16.80 7.11
N ARG A 15 -23.46 -16.03 7.54
CA ARG A 15 -23.57 -14.56 7.68
C ARG A 15 -23.69 -13.84 6.34
N THR A 16 -22.97 -14.30 5.32
CA THR A 16 -22.96 -13.66 4.00
C THR A 16 -24.14 -14.08 3.12
N ARG A 17 -24.69 -15.29 3.33
CA ARG A 17 -25.78 -15.87 2.54
C ARG A 17 -25.51 -15.91 1.03
N TRP A 18 -24.24 -15.89 0.62
CA TRP A 18 -23.88 -15.84 -0.79
C TRP A 18 -24.38 -17.04 -1.60
N GLN A 19 -24.50 -18.22 -0.96
CA GLN A 19 -25.07 -19.40 -1.60
C GLN A 19 -26.52 -19.17 -2.06
N ASP A 20 -27.30 -18.44 -1.26
CA ASP A 20 -28.69 -18.10 -1.57
C ASP A 20 -28.78 -16.91 -2.52
N ILE A 21 -28.01 -15.84 -2.26
CA ILE A 21 -28.02 -14.60 -3.05
C ILE A 21 -27.64 -14.86 -4.51
N TYR A 22 -26.60 -15.69 -4.75
CA TYR A 22 -26.11 -16.01 -6.10
C TYR A 22 -26.57 -17.38 -6.59
N LYS A 23 -27.65 -17.92 -6.01
CA LYS A 23 -28.21 -19.20 -6.44
C LYS A 23 -28.70 -19.10 -7.88
N GLY A 24 -28.19 -19.96 -8.75
CA GLY A 24 -28.55 -19.97 -10.18
C GLY A 24 -27.94 -18.83 -11.01
N ALA A 25 -27.15 -17.93 -10.42
CA ALA A 25 -26.45 -16.89 -11.16
C ALA A 25 -25.23 -17.45 -11.91
N ARG A 26 -24.96 -16.93 -13.12
CA ARG A 26 -23.71 -17.17 -13.86
C ARG A 26 -22.57 -16.40 -13.21
N ARG A 27 -21.93 -17.02 -12.20
CA ARG A 27 -20.86 -16.41 -11.40
C ARG A 27 -19.66 -15.97 -12.23
N ASP A 28 -19.38 -16.67 -13.33
CA ASP A 28 -18.36 -16.33 -14.31
C ASP A 28 -18.65 -14.99 -15.00
N ILE A 29 -19.90 -14.74 -15.40
CA ILE A 29 -20.33 -13.48 -16.03
C ILE A 29 -20.27 -12.34 -15.01
N LEU A 30 -20.81 -12.57 -13.80
CA LEU A 30 -20.75 -11.57 -12.73
C LEU A 30 -19.32 -11.18 -12.40
N ARG A 31 -18.40 -12.15 -12.30
CA ARG A 31 -16.99 -11.87 -12.04
C ARG A 31 -16.27 -11.24 -13.23
N ALA A 32 -16.67 -11.55 -14.45
CA ALA A 32 -16.16 -10.84 -15.62
C ALA A 32 -16.53 -9.35 -15.58
N SER A 33 -17.74 -9.03 -15.10
CA SER A 33 -18.21 -7.64 -14.98
C SER A 33 -17.44 -6.78 -13.96
N THR A 34 -16.72 -7.42 -13.02
CA THR A 34 -15.89 -6.69 -12.04
C THR A 34 -14.48 -6.39 -12.57
N ARG A 35 -14.11 -6.91 -13.74
CA ARG A 35 -12.81 -6.65 -14.35
C ARG A 35 -12.87 -5.34 -15.12
N LEU A 36 -11.84 -4.51 -15.01
CA LEU A 36 -11.67 -3.39 -15.92
C LEU A 36 -11.56 -3.94 -17.36
N PRO A 37 -12.19 -3.31 -18.36
CA PRO A 37 -12.08 -3.75 -19.73
C PRO A 37 -10.61 -3.74 -20.16
N ASP A 38 -10.11 -4.89 -20.60
CA ASP A 38 -8.82 -4.98 -21.28
C ASP A 38 -8.87 -4.08 -22.53
N ARG A 39 -7.78 -3.35 -22.85
CA ARG A 39 -7.68 -2.54 -24.06
C ARG A 39 -8.01 -3.35 -25.34
N ARG A 40 -7.82 -4.67 -25.30
CA ARG A 40 -8.18 -5.60 -26.39
C ARG A 40 -9.66 -6.05 -26.38
N ALA A 41 -10.36 -5.91 -25.25
CA ALA A 41 -11.73 -6.36 -25.05
C ALA A 41 -12.81 -5.34 -25.45
N LEU A 42 -12.43 -4.12 -25.85
CA LEU A 42 -13.34 -3.10 -26.40
C LEU A 42 -14.01 -3.54 -27.73
N ALA A 43 -13.70 -4.74 -28.24
CA ALA A 43 -14.34 -5.36 -29.40
C ALA A 43 -15.52 -6.26 -29.05
N ILE A 44 -15.91 -6.40 -27.77
CA ILE A 44 -17.04 -7.23 -27.35
C ILE A 44 -18.14 -6.33 -26.80
N ASP A 45 -19.28 -6.29 -27.49
CA ASP A 45 -20.50 -5.56 -27.12
C ASP A 45 -21.11 -6.11 -25.82
N CYS A 46 -20.62 -5.63 -24.68
CA CYS A 46 -21.27 -5.84 -23.38
C CYS A 46 -22.30 -4.74 -23.16
N PHE A 47 -23.57 -5.03 -23.40
CA PHE A 47 -24.69 -4.15 -23.03
C PHE A 47 -24.92 -4.20 -21.52
N LEU A 48 -24.82 -3.04 -20.85
CA LEU A 48 -25.30 -2.85 -19.48
C LEU A 48 -26.82 -3.08 -19.46
N GLY A 49 -27.27 -4.01 -18.62
CA GLY A 49 -28.69 -4.40 -18.54
C GLY A 49 -29.56 -3.26 -18.02
N GLN A 50 -30.66 -2.99 -18.72
CA GLN A 50 -31.72 -2.08 -18.31
C GLN A 50 -32.43 -2.64 -17.06
N GLY A 51 -32.33 -1.92 -15.94
CA GLY A 51 -33.09 -2.22 -14.74
C GLY A 51 -34.54 -1.73 -14.90
N ASN A 52 -35.50 -2.65 -14.78
CA ASN A 52 -36.92 -2.33 -14.78
C ASN A 52 -37.34 -1.75 -13.41
N GLN A 53 -37.18 -0.45 -13.18
CA GLN A 53 -38.01 0.31 -12.23
C GLN A 53 -38.26 1.74 -12.71
N GLU A 54 -39.54 2.08 -12.80
CA GLU A 54 -40.11 3.21 -13.53
C GLU A 54 -40.23 4.50 -12.70
N SER A 55 -39.36 4.72 -11.70
CA SER A 55 -39.51 5.89 -10.80
C SER A 55 -38.25 6.68 -10.45
N ASP A 56 -37.06 6.25 -10.86
CA ASP A 56 -35.85 7.08 -10.87
C ASP A 56 -35.40 7.19 -12.32
N SER A 57 -35.76 8.29 -12.99
CA SER A 57 -35.32 8.62 -14.35
C SER A 57 -33.82 8.95 -14.37
N ASP A 58 -33.04 7.89 -14.18
CA ASP A 58 -31.88 7.45 -14.94
C ASP A 58 -30.68 8.40 -15.04
N ILE A 59 -30.10 8.76 -13.89
CA ILE A 59 -28.77 9.40 -13.82
C ILE A 59 -27.71 8.60 -14.60
N LEU A 60 -27.86 7.27 -14.69
CA LEU A 60 -27.04 6.42 -15.54
C LEU A 60 -27.26 6.73 -17.02
N GLN A 61 -28.52 6.85 -17.47
CA GLN A 61 -28.83 7.31 -18.83
C GLN A 61 -28.27 8.72 -19.09
N VAL A 62 -28.39 9.65 -18.14
CA VAL A 62 -27.85 11.01 -18.28
C VAL A 62 -26.33 10.98 -18.48
N ILE A 63 -25.62 10.16 -17.69
CA ILE A 63 -24.18 9.95 -17.83
C ILE A 63 -23.84 9.28 -19.17
N TRP A 64 -24.64 8.29 -19.58
CA TRP A 64 -24.44 7.53 -20.81
C TRP A 64 -24.64 8.38 -22.07
N GLU A 65 -25.65 9.24 -22.08
CA GLU A 65 -25.99 10.14 -23.19
C GLU A 65 -25.23 11.47 -23.12
N HIS A 66 -24.37 11.67 -22.11
CA HIS A 66 -23.67 12.92 -21.89
C HIS A 66 -22.73 13.28 -23.05
N LYS A 67 -22.72 14.56 -23.45
CA LYS A 67 -21.90 15.02 -24.59
C LYS A 67 -20.39 14.92 -24.35
N VAL A 68 -19.96 14.70 -23.11
CA VAL A 68 -18.55 14.52 -22.76
C VAL A 68 -17.89 13.39 -23.55
N TRP A 69 -18.65 12.35 -23.94
CA TRP A 69 -18.12 11.22 -24.71
C TRP A 69 -17.57 11.61 -26.09
N GLN A 70 -17.94 12.78 -26.61
CA GLN A 70 -17.36 13.35 -27.83
C GLN A 70 -15.89 13.77 -27.65
N LEU A 71 -15.47 14.00 -26.40
CA LEU A 71 -14.11 14.38 -26.03
C LEU A 71 -13.22 13.16 -25.78
N PHE A 72 -13.81 11.97 -25.59
CA PHE A 72 -13.07 10.75 -25.32
C PHE A 72 -12.37 10.23 -26.58
N ASP A 73 -11.06 9.95 -26.49
CA ASP A 73 -10.32 9.34 -27.58
C ASP A 73 -10.56 7.83 -27.59
N TRP A 74 -11.53 7.38 -28.38
CA TRP A 74 -11.87 5.96 -28.56
C TRP A 74 -10.73 5.13 -29.13
N SER A 75 -9.78 5.73 -29.87
CA SER A 75 -8.65 5.00 -30.44
C SER A 75 -7.55 4.72 -29.40
N ARG A 76 -7.43 5.59 -28.40
CA ARG A 76 -6.42 5.50 -27.33
C ARG A 76 -7.00 5.03 -26.00
N GLY A 77 -8.33 5.01 -25.85
CA GLY A 77 -9.03 4.68 -24.62
C GLY A 77 -8.73 5.66 -23.50
N SER A 78 -8.59 6.95 -23.83
CA SER A 78 -8.12 7.97 -22.88
C SER A 78 -8.92 9.27 -22.99
N TRP A 79 -9.12 9.92 -21.84
CA TRP A 79 -9.61 11.30 -21.79
C TRP A 79 -8.51 12.30 -22.19
N PRO A 80 -8.85 13.48 -22.74
CA PRO A 80 -7.92 14.59 -22.94
C PRO A 80 -7.28 15.01 -21.61
N MET A 81 -6.06 15.55 -21.65
CA MET A 81 -5.39 16.01 -20.43
C MET A 81 -6.04 17.29 -19.91
N VAL A 82 -6.45 17.27 -18.64
CA VAL A 82 -6.94 18.44 -17.91
C VAL A 82 -5.75 19.13 -17.22
N PRO A 83 -5.64 20.48 -17.23
CA PRO A 83 -4.64 21.21 -16.45
C PRO A 83 -4.64 20.76 -15.00
N GLY A 84 -3.45 20.44 -14.50
CA GLY A 84 -3.24 20.16 -13.08
C GLY A 84 -3.65 21.35 -12.22
N GLY A 85 -3.94 21.09 -10.94
CA GLY A 85 -4.48 22.06 -9.99
C GLY A 85 -3.69 23.36 -9.83
N SER A 86 -2.44 23.45 -10.29
CA SER A 86 -1.66 24.68 -10.28
C SER A 86 -2.19 25.78 -11.23
N GLU A 87 -2.99 25.43 -12.25
CA GLU A 87 -3.57 26.40 -13.20
C GLU A 87 -5.08 26.64 -12.98
N ILE A 88 -5.78 25.74 -12.27
CA ILE A 88 -7.18 25.93 -11.88
C ILE A 88 -7.22 26.39 -10.42
N GLY A 89 -6.85 27.66 -10.23
CA GLY A 89 -7.00 28.43 -8.99
C GLY A 89 -7.04 27.57 -7.74
N GLU A 90 -5.85 27.22 -7.21
CA GLU A 90 -5.75 26.75 -5.85
C GLU A 90 -6.58 27.68 -4.96
N ALA A 91 -7.46 27.11 -4.15
CA ALA A 91 -7.81 27.78 -2.92
C ALA A 91 -6.47 27.89 -2.19
N THR A 92 -5.87 29.08 -2.22
CA THR A 92 -4.71 29.44 -1.42
C THR A 92 -4.85 28.76 -0.07
N ASP A 93 -3.85 27.96 0.30
CA ASP A 93 -3.69 27.43 1.64
C ASP A 93 -4.13 28.51 2.64
N GLU A 94 -5.26 28.30 3.32
CA GLU A 94 -5.73 29.19 4.39
C GLU A 94 -4.72 29.22 5.56
N ALA A 95 -3.66 28.39 5.50
CA ALA A 95 -2.49 28.48 6.36
C ALA A 95 -1.63 29.75 6.11
N SER A 96 -1.78 30.46 4.99
CA SER A 96 -0.93 31.59 4.61
C SER A 96 -1.41 32.97 5.11
N VAL A 97 -2.66 33.08 5.61
CA VAL A 97 -3.15 34.33 6.22
C VAL A 97 -3.25 34.15 7.73
N ARG A 98 -2.09 34.16 8.40
CA ARG A 98 -2.04 34.45 9.85
C ARG A 98 -2.02 35.97 10.05
N PRO A 99 -3.01 36.57 10.73
CA PRO A 99 -2.75 37.78 11.49
C PRO A 99 -1.84 37.40 12.67
N GLU A 100 -0.84 38.22 12.95
CA GLU A 100 0.05 38.09 14.12
C GLU A 100 -0.77 37.89 15.40
N TYR A 101 -0.79 36.67 15.93
CA TYR A 101 -1.15 36.43 17.33
C TYR A 101 0.13 36.51 18.15
N GLN A 102 0.20 37.55 18.99
CA GLN A 102 1.19 37.66 20.05
C GLN A 102 1.13 36.41 20.95
N LEU A 103 2.31 35.85 21.24
CA LEU A 103 2.57 34.88 22.29
C LEU A 103 1.92 35.34 23.60
N LEU A 104 0.76 34.75 23.94
CA LEU A 104 0.27 34.73 25.30
C LEU A 104 0.81 33.45 25.95
N GLN A 105 1.44 33.68 27.10
CA GLN A 105 2.17 32.72 27.91
C GLN A 105 1.35 31.46 28.22
N GLU A 106 2.06 30.33 28.30
CA GLU A 106 1.56 29.05 28.78
C GLU A 106 0.82 29.22 30.12
N GLU A 107 -0.51 29.13 30.10
CA GLU A 107 -1.26 28.79 31.30
C GLU A 107 -1.41 27.26 31.36
N THR A 108 -0.71 26.69 32.34
CA THR A 108 -0.74 25.29 32.72
C THR A 108 -2.14 24.94 33.23
N ILE A 109 -2.88 24.08 32.51
CA ILE A 109 -4.14 23.52 33.03
C ILE A 109 -3.82 22.25 33.83
N PRO A 110 -4.22 22.17 35.12
CA PRO A 110 -3.82 21.10 36.02
C PRO A 110 -4.57 19.79 35.70
N VAL A 111 -3.80 18.71 35.59
CA VAL A 111 -4.30 17.33 35.60
C VAL A 111 -4.88 17.04 36.99
N SER A 112 -6.20 17.03 37.09
CA SER A 112 -6.89 16.49 38.27
C SER A 112 -6.93 14.98 38.16
N ALA A 113 -5.98 14.35 38.85
CA ALA A 113 -5.98 12.94 39.17
C ALA A 113 -7.26 12.59 39.97
N SER A 114 -8.05 11.65 39.46
CA SER A 114 -8.94 10.86 40.31
C SER A 114 -8.23 9.54 40.58
N GLN A 115 -7.52 9.52 41.71
CA GLN A 115 -6.97 8.33 42.31
C GLN A 115 -8.13 7.41 42.74
N SER A 116 -8.12 6.17 42.25
CA SER A 116 -8.67 5.06 43.05
C SER A 116 -7.48 4.20 43.43
N ASN A 117 -7.12 4.28 44.71
CA ASN A 117 -6.11 3.46 45.35
C ASN A 117 -6.72 2.08 45.60
N ASP A 118 -6.14 1.04 45.02
CA ASP A 118 -5.95 -0.20 45.79
C ASP A 118 -4.66 -0.88 45.32
N PHE A 119 -3.62 -0.76 46.16
CA PHE A 119 -2.34 -1.45 46.02
C PHE A 119 -2.39 -2.67 46.93
N GLY A 120 -2.44 -3.86 46.34
CA GLY A 120 -2.09 -5.12 47.00
C GLY A 120 -0.76 -5.61 46.44
N SER A 121 0.31 -5.49 47.21
CA SER A 121 1.66 -5.96 46.90
C SER A 121 1.83 -7.44 47.21
N GLU A 122 2.39 -8.22 46.29
CA GLU A 122 3.12 -9.48 46.54
C GLU A 122 3.95 -9.76 45.27
N GLN A 123 5.25 -9.45 45.30
CA GLN A 123 6.39 -10.37 45.44
C GLN A 123 6.57 -11.36 44.29
N GLY A 124 7.82 -11.42 43.81
CA GLY A 124 8.20 -11.97 42.52
C GLY A 124 7.91 -13.45 42.34
N GLU A 125 7.77 -13.82 41.07
CA GLU A 125 8.31 -15.05 40.50
C GLU A 125 8.52 -14.79 39.00
N GLU A 126 9.73 -15.12 38.53
CA GLU A 126 10.09 -15.15 37.11
C GLU A 126 9.27 -16.25 36.43
N GLU A 127 8.34 -15.89 35.56
CA GLU A 127 7.75 -16.86 34.63
C GLU A 127 8.02 -16.41 33.19
N ALA A 128 8.69 -17.31 32.47
CA ALA A 128 8.96 -17.20 31.04
C ALA A 128 7.63 -17.33 30.28
N TYR A 129 7.14 -16.22 29.74
CA TYR A 129 5.97 -16.24 28.87
C TYR A 129 6.37 -16.56 27.44
N SER A 130 5.78 -17.62 26.90
CA SER A 130 5.85 -18.05 25.51
C SER A 130 5.42 -16.92 24.58
N GLU A 131 6.28 -16.61 23.60
CA GLU A 131 5.98 -15.73 22.48
C GLU A 131 4.95 -16.38 21.56
N ASP A 132 3.67 -16.34 21.93
CA ASP A 132 2.59 -16.68 21.00
C ASP A 132 2.34 -15.53 20.03
N GLU A 133 2.29 -15.91 18.76
CA GLU A 133 2.25 -15.07 17.57
C GLU A 133 0.97 -14.21 17.50
N GLU A 134 0.99 -13.05 18.13
CA GLU A 134 0.02 -11.98 17.87
C GLU A 134 0.26 -11.42 16.47
N GLU A 135 -0.25 -12.03 15.40
CA GLU A 135 -0.20 -11.44 14.06
C GLU A 135 -1.16 -10.23 13.99
N ASP A 136 -0.70 -9.11 14.56
CA ASP A 136 -1.50 -7.91 14.69
C ASP A 136 -1.87 -7.39 13.30
N THR A 137 -3.18 -7.27 13.13
CA THR A 137 -3.94 -7.09 11.89
C THR A 137 -3.84 -5.65 11.34
N ASP A 138 -2.64 -5.10 11.36
CA ASP A 138 -2.23 -3.98 10.50
C ASP A 138 -1.57 -4.51 9.20
N SER A 139 -1.59 -5.84 8.97
CA SER A 139 -1.15 -6.54 7.74
C SER A 139 -2.14 -6.46 6.56
N VAL A 140 -3.11 -5.53 6.57
CA VAL A 140 -4.15 -5.39 5.52
C VAL A 140 -3.61 -4.85 4.18
N PHE A 141 -2.29 -4.66 4.06
CA PHE A 141 -1.61 -4.43 2.78
C PHE A 141 -0.50 -5.46 2.50
N SER A 142 -0.55 -6.65 3.11
CA SER A 142 0.15 -7.80 2.55
C SER A 142 -0.54 -8.17 1.25
N TYR A 143 0.13 -7.96 0.13
CA TYR A 143 -0.21 -8.64 -1.11
C TYR A 143 0.04 -10.13 -0.87
N ASP A 144 -0.97 -10.84 -0.36
CA ASP A 144 -1.03 -12.28 -0.56
C ASP A 144 -1.16 -12.47 -2.07
N GLU A 145 -0.03 -12.78 -2.70
CA GLU A 145 0.08 -13.30 -4.05
C GLU A 145 -0.66 -14.64 -4.12
N VAL A 146 -2.00 -14.57 -4.18
CA VAL A 146 -2.74 -15.52 -5.00
C VAL A 146 -2.41 -15.15 -6.43
N ASP A 147 -1.49 -15.91 -7.03
CA ASP A 147 -1.17 -16.00 -8.46
C ASP A 147 -2.20 -15.29 -9.35
N ARG A 148 -2.00 -13.98 -9.49
CA ARG A 148 -2.58 -13.22 -10.60
C ARG A 148 -1.61 -13.39 -11.74
N ASP A 149 -1.79 -14.49 -12.46
CA ASP A 149 -1.35 -14.60 -13.84
C ASP A 149 -2.17 -13.59 -14.69
N ASN A 150 -1.80 -12.33 -14.53
CA ASN A 150 -2.06 -11.19 -15.38
C ASN A 150 -0.70 -10.49 -15.51
N SER A 151 0.23 -11.19 -16.16
CA SER A 151 1.51 -10.64 -16.58
C SER A 151 1.31 -9.58 -17.66
N GLU A 152 0.78 -8.40 -17.32
CA GLU A 152 0.98 -7.15 -18.07
C GLU A 152 0.48 -5.92 -17.29
N PHE A 153 1.02 -5.65 -16.10
CA PHE A 153 1.02 -4.29 -15.57
C PHE A 153 2.35 -4.07 -14.87
N GLY A 154 3.31 -3.55 -15.64
CA GLY A 154 4.54 -3.00 -15.10
C GLY A 154 4.22 -1.85 -14.15
N ASP A 155 4.94 -1.82 -13.04
CA ASP A 155 5.07 -0.66 -12.17
C ASP A 155 5.34 0.58 -13.01
N ASN A 156 4.30 1.39 -13.19
CA ASN A 156 4.50 2.80 -13.46
C ASN A 156 4.54 3.49 -12.09
N GLN A 157 5.64 3.29 -11.36
CA GLN A 157 6.23 4.44 -10.68
C GLN A 157 6.61 5.41 -11.79
N ALA A 158 5.66 6.25 -12.16
CA ALA A 158 5.96 7.45 -12.91
C ALA A 158 6.77 8.35 -11.97
N GLU A 159 8.08 8.12 -11.91
CA GLU A 159 9.00 9.25 -11.93
C GLU A 159 8.46 10.22 -12.97
N ALA A 160 8.33 11.49 -12.58
CA ALA A 160 7.84 12.56 -13.42
C ALA A 160 8.71 12.69 -14.68
N ASN A 161 8.46 11.83 -15.66
CA ASN A 161 9.04 11.87 -16.97
C ASN A 161 8.32 12.98 -17.73
N GLU A 162 8.84 14.19 -17.58
CA GLU A 162 8.46 15.43 -18.27
C GLU A 162 8.45 15.32 -19.82
N SER A 163 8.85 14.18 -20.39
CA SER A 163 9.04 13.99 -21.84
C SER A 163 7.96 13.15 -22.55
N HIS A 164 7.05 12.47 -21.84
CA HIS A 164 5.92 11.75 -22.48
C HIS A 164 4.60 12.54 -22.52
N TYR A 165 4.52 13.66 -21.81
CA TYR A 165 3.33 14.52 -21.74
C TYR A 165 3.12 15.42 -22.97
N ALA A 166 4.10 15.52 -23.87
CA ALA A 166 4.08 16.48 -24.97
C ALA A 166 3.06 16.17 -26.09
N ASN A 167 2.44 14.99 -26.11
CA ASN A 167 1.58 14.52 -27.21
C ASN A 167 0.11 14.25 -26.82
N TYR A 168 -0.34 14.67 -25.63
CA TYR A 168 -1.77 14.67 -25.31
C TYR A 168 -2.37 16.03 -25.66
N PRO A 169 -3.51 16.07 -26.38
CA PRO A 169 -4.25 17.31 -26.57
C PRO A 169 -4.65 17.84 -25.19
N MET A 170 -4.09 18.99 -24.81
CA MET A 170 -4.46 19.65 -23.58
C MET A 170 -5.83 20.26 -23.77
N MET A 171 -6.75 19.90 -22.91
CA MET A 171 -8.07 20.50 -22.87
C MET A 171 -7.88 21.92 -22.30
N ARG A 172 -7.99 22.94 -23.15
CA ARG A 172 -7.84 24.36 -22.74
C ARG A 172 -9.09 25.19 -22.98
N ASP A 173 -10.06 24.63 -23.70
CA ASP A 173 -11.31 25.32 -23.98
C ASP A 173 -12.19 25.30 -22.72
N GLU A 174 -12.50 26.48 -22.21
CA GLU A 174 -13.41 26.72 -21.08
C GLU A 174 -14.77 25.98 -21.17
N PRO A 175 -15.48 25.93 -22.34
CA PRO A 175 -16.74 25.20 -22.43
C PRO A 175 -16.55 23.68 -22.33
N ASN A 176 -15.46 23.14 -22.89
CA ASN A 176 -15.15 21.72 -22.80
C ASN A 176 -14.82 21.38 -21.34
N MET A 177 -14.07 22.23 -20.64
CA MET A 177 -13.77 22.07 -19.21
C MET A 177 -15.02 22.04 -18.34
N ALA A 178 -15.93 22.99 -18.55
CA ALA A 178 -17.19 23.04 -17.82
C ALA A 178 -18.00 21.75 -18.02
N MET A 179 -18.07 21.24 -19.25
CA MET A 179 -18.75 19.98 -19.58
C MET A 179 -18.11 18.77 -18.91
N PHE A 180 -16.77 18.73 -18.82
CA PHE A 180 -16.07 17.64 -18.14
C PHE A 180 -16.28 17.68 -16.62
N ILE A 181 -16.23 18.89 -16.02
CA ILE A 181 -16.53 19.09 -14.60
C ILE A 181 -17.97 18.65 -14.31
N GLU A 182 -18.95 19.10 -15.10
CA GLU A 182 -20.36 18.70 -14.99
C GLU A 182 -20.51 17.17 -14.99
N PHE A 183 -19.85 16.48 -15.93
CA PHE A 183 -19.83 15.02 -15.98
C PHE A 183 -19.26 14.39 -14.70
N LEU A 184 -18.16 14.91 -14.16
CA LEU A 184 -17.59 14.42 -12.91
C LEU A 184 -18.53 14.64 -11.72
N GLU A 185 -19.24 15.76 -11.68
CA GLU A 185 -20.26 16.01 -10.64
C GLU A 185 -21.42 15.00 -10.73
N LEU A 186 -21.90 14.70 -11.94
CA LEU A 186 -22.93 13.68 -12.17
C LEU A 186 -22.46 12.27 -11.79
N LEU A 187 -21.21 11.92 -12.13
CA LEU A 187 -20.60 10.66 -11.73
C LEU A 187 -20.47 10.56 -10.20
N TYR A 188 -20.07 11.65 -9.55
CA TYR A 188 -20.03 11.72 -8.09
C TYR A 188 -21.42 11.54 -7.47
N GLN A 189 -22.46 12.17 -8.05
CA GLN A 189 -23.85 11.96 -7.62
C GLN A 189 -24.29 10.50 -7.78
N LEU A 190 -23.94 9.82 -8.88
CA LEU A 190 -24.20 8.39 -9.04
C LEU A 190 -23.53 7.57 -7.93
N CYS A 191 -22.24 7.80 -7.67
CA CYS A 191 -21.50 7.13 -6.60
C CYS A 191 -22.13 7.37 -5.22
N LEU A 192 -22.62 8.59 -4.96
CA LEU A 192 -23.31 8.94 -3.73
C LEU A 192 -24.65 8.21 -3.61
N THR A 193 -25.45 8.16 -4.68
CA THR A 193 -26.72 7.43 -4.71
C THR A 193 -26.53 5.95 -4.41
N ILE A 194 -25.54 5.31 -5.03
CA ILE A 194 -25.17 3.91 -4.77
C ILE A 194 -24.71 3.73 -3.31
N SER A 195 -23.94 4.67 -2.76
CA SER A 195 -23.44 4.61 -1.38
C SER A 195 -24.51 4.89 -0.32
N THR A 196 -25.62 5.54 -0.69
CA THR A 196 -26.71 5.94 0.21
C THR A 196 -28.03 5.20 -0.07
N GLU A 197 -27.98 4.18 -0.93
CA GLU A 197 -29.12 3.33 -1.25
C GLU A 197 -29.68 2.65 0.01
N ARG A 198 -31.01 2.56 0.11
CA ARG A 198 -31.69 1.94 1.25
C ARG A 198 -31.94 0.46 1.02
N PHE A 199 -31.98 -0.30 2.11
CA PHE A 199 -32.34 -1.71 2.04
C PHE A 199 -33.82 -1.85 1.64
N ASN A 200 -34.08 -2.67 0.65
CA ASN A 200 -35.41 -3.11 0.30
C ASN A 200 -35.78 -4.31 1.18
N GLU A 201 -36.93 -4.27 1.83
CA GLU A 201 -37.40 -5.29 2.78
C GLU A 201 -36.39 -5.63 3.91
N GLY A 202 -35.53 -4.66 4.27
CA GLY A 202 -34.48 -4.87 5.28
C GLY A 202 -33.37 -5.84 4.85
N ARG A 203 -33.27 -6.20 3.57
CA ARG A 203 -32.23 -7.08 3.03
C ARG A 203 -31.04 -6.23 2.56
N PRO A 204 -29.84 -6.39 3.14
CA PRO A 204 -28.69 -5.61 2.69
C PRO A 204 -28.29 -5.88 1.23
N SER A 205 -28.45 -7.13 0.78
CA SER A 205 -28.15 -7.57 -0.59
C SER A 205 -29.08 -6.99 -1.65
N SER A 206 -30.12 -6.23 -1.26
CA SER A 206 -30.95 -5.51 -2.24
C SER A 206 -30.23 -4.30 -2.82
N THR A 207 -29.23 -3.76 -2.09
CA THR A 207 -28.46 -2.61 -2.56
C THR A 207 -27.39 -3.02 -3.53
N LEU A 208 -27.18 -2.21 -4.57
CA LEU A 208 -26.22 -2.50 -5.64
C LEU A 208 -24.82 -2.70 -5.06
N LEU A 209 -24.39 -1.86 -4.12
CA LEU A 209 -23.02 -1.90 -3.61
C LEU A 209 -22.75 -3.12 -2.72
N VAL A 210 -23.71 -3.52 -1.88
CA VAL A 210 -23.57 -4.74 -1.07
C VAL A 210 -23.66 -5.98 -1.95
N PHE A 211 -24.58 -6.00 -2.93
CA PHE A 211 -24.67 -7.07 -3.91
C PHE A 211 -23.39 -7.19 -4.74
N PHE A 212 -22.82 -6.07 -5.20
CA PHE A 212 -21.54 -6.05 -5.91
C PHE A 212 -20.40 -6.55 -5.01
N SER A 213 -20.36 -6.13 -3.75
CA SER A 213 -19.29 -6.55 -2.83
C SER A 213 -19.20 -8.07 -2.70
N GLY A 214 -20.34 -8.79 -2.68
CA GLY A 214 -20.32 -10.25 -2.60
C GLY A 214 -19.81 -10.95 -3.87
N ILE A 215 -19.84 -10.30 -5.04
CA ILE A 215 -19.22 -10.82 -6.28
C ILE A 215 -17.70 -10.87 -6.13
N LEU A 216 -17.11 -9.90 -5.42
CA LEU A 216 -15.69 -9.91 -5.07
C LEU A 216 -15.32 -11.08 -4.15
N GLY A 217 -16.32 -11.72 -3.53
CA GLY A 217 -16.18 -12.93 -2.72
C GLY A 217 -16.07 -14.22 -3.52
N PHE A 218 -15.99 -14.20 -4.85
CA PHE A 218 -15.85 -15.41 -5.67
C PHE A 218 -14.38 -15.83 -5.84
N SER A 219 -14.12 -17.14 -5.80
CA SER A 219 -12.80 -17.72 -6.10
C SER A 219 -12.36 -17.47 -7.55
N GLN A 220 -11.07 -17.72 -7.84
CA GLN A 220 -10.51 -17.49 -9.19
C GLN A 220 -11.18 -18.28 -10.31
N ASP A 221 -11.66 -19.47 -9.98
CA ASP A 221 -12.38 -20.38 -10.86
C ASP A 221 -13.91 -20.26 -10.73
N CYS A 222 -14.41 -19.32 -9.91
CA CYS A 222 -15.84 -19.11 -9.60
C CYS A 222 -16.57 -20.31 -8.99
N LYS A 223 -15.85 -21.36 -8.57
CA LYS A 223 -16.45 -22.59 -8.01
C LYS A 223 -16.80 -22.45 -6.54
N HIS A 224 -15.99 -21.69 -5.80
CA HIS A 224 -16.12 -21.53 -4.36
C HIS A 224 -16.20 -20.06 -3.97
N PHE A 225 -16.56 -19.80 -2.72
CA PHE A 225 -16.54 -18.47 -2.13
C PHE A 225 -15.27 -18.29 -1.31
N LEU A 226 -14.78 -17.05 -1.24
CA LEU A 226 -13.61 -16.68 -0.46
C LEU A 226 -13.89 -16.79 1.04
N LEU A 227 -12.85 -17.17 1.78
CA LEU A 227 -12.83 -17.15 3.23
C LEU A 227 -12.90 -15.72 3.78
N ALA A 228 -13.27 -15.56 5.05
CA ALA A 228 -13.38 -14.25 5.68
C ALA A 228 -12.05 -13.48 5.63
N ARG A 229 -10.92 -14.15 5.90
CA ARG A 229 -9.56 -13.57 5.82
C ARG A 229 -9.25 -13.01 4.43
N GLN A 230 -9.66 -13.71 3.38
CA GLN A 230 -9.43 -13.31 1.99
C GLN A 230 -10.38 -12.20 1.51
N PHE A 231 -11.58 -12.13 2.08
CA PHE A 231 -12.59 -11.17 1.66
C PHE A 231 -12.51 -9.81 2.37
N CYS A 232 -12.11 -9.79 3.64
CA CYS A 232 -12.02 -8.56 4.44
C CYS A 232 -11.18 -7.42 3.81
N PRO A 233 -10.09 -7.69 3.07
CA PRO A 233 -9.37 -6.64 2.34
C PRO A 233 -10.25 -5.91 1.31
N TYR A 234 -11.09 -6.62 0.55
CA TYR A 234 -12.02 -6.01 -0.41
C TYR A 234 -13.04 -5.10 0.29
N LEU A 235 -13.62 -5.58 1.40
CA LEU A 235 -14.53 -4.77 2.23
C LEU A 235 -13.82 -3.51 2.75
N SER A 236 -12.56 -3.63 3.17
CA SER A 236 -11.80 -2.50 3.71
C SER A 236 -11.59 -1.41 2.64
N GLY A 237 -11.28 -1.80 1.40
CA GLY A 237 -11.21 -0.87 0.27
C GLY A 237 -12.55 -0.17 -0.01
N LEU A 238 -13.65 -0.92 -0.06
CA LEU A 238 -14.99 -0.35 -0.29
C LEU A 238 -15.46 0.57 0.84
N ILE A 239 -15.16 0.22 2.10
CA ILE A 239 -15.45 1.07 3.27
C ILE A 239 -14.66 2.37 3.19
N TYR A 240 -13.38 2.31 2.81
CA TYR A 240 -12.53 3.49 2.67
C TYR A 240 -13.09 4.44 1.61
N ILE A 241 -13.41 3.94 0.42
CA ILE A 241 -13.96 4.74 -0.68
C ILE A 241 -15.29 5.39 -0.27
N GLN A 242 -16.22 4.63 0.33
CA GLN A 242 -17.49 5.19 0.81
C GLN A 242 -17.32 6.27 1.86
N ARG A 243 -16.35 6.13 2.78
CA ARG A 243 -16.04 7.18 3.76
C ARG A 243 -15.59 8.45 3.06
N LEU A 244 -14.74 8.36 2.04
CA LEU A 244 -14.31 9.54 1.26
C LEU A 244 -15.50 10.20 0.56
N ILE A 245 -16.35 9.43 -0.12
CA ILE A 245 -17.56 9.95 -0.81
C ILE A 245 -18.49 10.65 0.17
N LEU A 246 -18.78 10.04 1.33
CA LEU A 246 -19.68 10.62 2.32
C LEU A 246 -19.07 11.83 3.04
N MET A 247 -17.75 11.85 3.26
CA MET A 247 -17.05 13.02 3.80
C MET A 247 -17.07 14.18 2.81
N GLU A 248 -16.83 13.92 1.53
CA GLU A 248 -16.96 14.94 0.48
C GLU A 248 -18.39 15.47 0.40
N ARG A 249 -19.41 14.62 0.62
CA ARG A 249 -20.81 15.06 0.68
C ARG A 249 -21.08 15.94 1.89
N ALA A 250 -20.43 15.64 3.01
CA ALA A 250 -20.60 16.36 4.26
C ALA A 250 -19.89 17.71 4.24
N LEU A 251 -18.65 17.79 3.76
CA LEU A 251 -17.81 18.99 3.85
C LEU A 251 -17.02 19.22 2.56
N PRO A 252 -17.71 19.49 1.44
CA PRO A 252 -17.05 19.64 0.15
C PRO A 252 -16.17 20.89 0.13
N LEU A 253 -14.95 20.77 -0.41
CA LEU A 253 -14.01 21.89 -0.46
C LEU A 253 -14.47 22.98 -1.44
N ARG A 254 -15.13 22.57 -2.53
CA ARG A 254 -15.68 23.42 -3.60
C ARG A 254 -17.18 23.17 -3.73
N GLU A 255 -17.90 24.12 -4.32
CA GLU A 255 -19.31 23.90 -4.66
C GLU A 255 -19.43 22.95 -5.86
N TYR A 256 -20.44 22.09 -5.85
CA TYR A 256 -20.83 21.28 -7.00
C TYR A 256 -22.07 21.92 -7.64
N ARG A 257 -21.88 22.63 -8.75
CA ARG A 257 -22.92 23.49 -9.35
C ARG A 257 -24.00 22.68 -10.07
N ALA A 258 -23.62 21.64 -10.80
CA ALA A 258 -24.53 20.83 -11.59
C ALA A 258 -25.49 20.04 -10.69
N ILE A 259 -25.01 19.59 -9.52
CA ILE A 259 -25.78 18.78 -8.57
C ILE A 259 -26.27 19.55 -7.33
N GLY A 260 -26.02 20.86 -7.28
CA GLY A 260 -26.54 21.77 -6.27
C GLY A 260 -26.02 21.54 -4.85
N ILE A 261 -24.77 21.06 -4.69
CA ILE A 261 -24.15 20.89 -3.37
C ILE A 261 -23.31 22.12 -3.04
N PRO A 262 -23.63 22.87 -1.98
CA PRO A 262 -22.86 24.06 -1.61
C PRO A 262 -21.50 23.69 -1.03
N ARG A 263 -20.53 24.59 -1.19
CA ARG A 263 -19.23 24.54 -0.50
C ARG A 263 -19.43 24.46 1.03
N ARG A 264 -18.51 23.79 1.73
CA ARG A 264 -18.51 23.73 3.20
C ARG A 264 -18.56 25.14 3.83
N PRO A 265 -19.36 25.34 4.89
CA PRO A 265 -19.42 26.59 5.64
C PRO A 265 -18.15 26.76 6.49
N TYR A 266 -17.83 28.01 6.83
CA TYR A 266 -16.71 28.32 7.74
C TYR A 266 -17.02 27.97 9.20
N LEU A 267 -18.28 28.01 9.60
CA LEU A 267 -18.76 27.72 10.96
C LEU A 267 -19.64 26.46 10.95
N ASN A 268 -19.77 25.81 12.10
CA ASN A 268 -20.66 24.64 12.32
C ASN A 268 -20.40 23.44 11.39
N GLN A 269 -19.16 23.26 10.95
CA GLN A 269 -18.76 22.11 10.13
C GLN A 269 -19.04 20.76 10.82
N LEU A 270 -18.92 20.72 12.15
CA LEU A 270 -19.22 19.52 12.94
C LEU A 270 -20.70 19.13 12.82
N ASP A 271 -21.62 20.08 12.87
CA ASP A 271 -23.06 19.80 12.76
C ASP A 271 -23.41 19.27 11.36
N GLN A 272 -22.80 19.85 10.32
CA GLN A 272 -22.95 19.36 8.95
C GLN A 272 -22.39 17.95 8.79
N LEU A 273 -21.20 17.69 9.34
CA LEU A 273 -20.62 16.34 9.37
C LEU A 273 -21.53 15.35 10.08
N ASN A 274 -22.06 15.72 11.25
CA ASN A 274 -22.95 14.87 12.03
C ASN A 274 -24.25 14.56 11.28
N SER A 275 -24.81 15.51 10.53
CA SER A 275 -26.02 15.29 9.73
C SER A 275 -25.89 14.14 8.71
N ILE A 276 -24.69 13.95 8.14
CA ILE A 276 -24.38 12.85 7.21
C ILE A 276 -23.94 11.61 7.99
N ARG A 277 -23.05 11.78 8.99
CA ARG A 277 -22.51 10.69 9.80
C ARG A 277 -23.61 9.90 10.50
N GLU A 278 -24.51 10.59 11.20
CA GLU A 278 -25.58 9.96 11.97
C GLU A 278 -26.57 9.20 11.10
N ARG A 279 -26.75 9.67 9.86
CA ARG A 279 -27.69 9.07 8.90
C ARG A 279 -27.13 7.86 8.17
N TYR A 280 -25.86 7.89 7.77
CA TYR A 280 -25.29 6.91 6.83
C TYR A 280 -24.07 6.14 7.35
N MET A 281 -23.35 6.67 8.35
CA MET A 281 -22.05 6.14 8.76
C MET A 281 -22.06 5.44 10.12
N ILE A 282 -23.14 5.56 10.89
CA ILE A 282 -23.29 4.88 12.18
C ILE A 282 -23.66 3.41 11.99
N ALA A 283 -23.10 2.55 12.85
CA ALA A 283 -23.40 1.13 12.91
C ALA A 283 -24.90 0.88 13.15
N GLY A 284 -25.47 -0.10 12.44
CA GLY A 284 -26.89 -0.45 12.54
C GLY A 284 -27.82 0.37 11.64
N THR A 285 -27.32 1.38 10.93
CA THR A 285 -28.11 2.04 9.88
C THR A 285 -28.35 1.08 8.70
N GLN A 286 -29.50 1.18 8.04
CA GLN A 286 -29.84 0.34 6.87
C GLN A 286 -29.24 0.90 5.56
N HIS A 287 -27.93 1.10 5.56
CA HIS A 287 -27.16 1.62 4.42
C HIS A 287 -25.90 0.76 4.14
N PRO A 288 -25.39 0.76 2.90
CA PRO A 288 -24.28 -0.09 2.48
C PRO A 288 -23.04 -0.02 3.37
N LEU A 289 -22.62 1.20 3.78
CA LEU A 289 -21.42 1.40 4.60
C LEU A 289 -21.52 0.67 5.96
N ALA A 290 -22.69 0.73 6.60
CA ALA A 290 -22.91 0.09 7.89
C ALA A 290 -22.92 -1.44 7.77
N GLU A 291 -23.55 -2.00 6.74
CA GLU A 291 -23.50 -3.45 6.49
C GLU A 291 -22.09 -3.93 6.19
N MET A 292 -21.36 -3.25 5.31
CA MET A 292 -19.98 -3.64 4.97
C MET A 292 -19.06 -3.57 6.20
N THR A 293 -19.25 -2.56 7.06
CA THR A 293 -18.53 -2.46 8.33
C THR A 293 -18.88 -3.63 9.25
N SER A 294 -20.17 -3.96 9.39
CA SER A 294 -20.63 -5.13 10.16
C SER A 294 -20.04 -6.44 9.63
N LEU A 295 -20.07 -6.64 8.31
CA LEU A 295 -19.50 -7.82 7.65
C LEU A 295 -17.98 -7.91 7.87
N ARG A 296 -17.26 -6.81 7.77
CA ARG A 296 -15.80 -6.78 7.98
C ARG A 296 -15.46 -7.09 9.44
N ASP A 297 -16.18 -6.50 10.38
CA ASP A 297 -15.89 -6.70 11.80
C ASP A 297 -16.24 -8.14 12.24
N PHE A 298 -17.32 -8.71 11.69
CA PHE A 298 -17.62 -10.13 11.84
C PHE A 298 -16.55 -11.02 11.20
N GLY A 299 -16.16 -10.71 9.96
CA GLY A 299 -15.16 -11.45 9.20
C GLY A 299 -13.80 -11.46 9.89
N ARG A 300 -13.39 -10.35 10.51
CA ARG A 300 -12.15 -10.28 11.31
C ARG A 300 -12.15 -11.27 12.47
N ASN A 301 -13.28 -11.43 13.15
CA ASN A 301 -13.39 -12.39 14.25
C ASN A 301 -13.34 -13.83 13.74
N ILE A 302 -14.03 -14.12 12.62
CA ILE A 302 -14.01 -15.46 12.03
C ILE A 302 -12.63 -15.81 11.46
N ALA A 303 -11.94 -14.85 10.83
CA ALA A 303 -10.62 -15.04 10.25
C ALA A 303 -9.57 -15.57 11.26
N ARG A 304 -9.73 -15.27 12.56
CA ARG A 304 -8.88 -15.82 13.65
C ARG A 304 -9.08 -17.31 13.88
N THR A 305 -10.24 -17.84 13.51
CA THR A 305 -10.60 -19.26 13.63
C THR A 305 -10.44 -20.02 12.33
N GLU A 306 -10.21 -19.32 11.21
CA GLU A 306 -9.97 -19.94 9.92
C GLU A 306 -8.55 -20.54 9.88
N PRO A 307 -8.38 -21.76 9.35
CA PRO A 307 -7.06 -22.37 9.23
C PRO A 307 -6.12 -21.47 8.42
N PRO A 308 -4.79 -21.51 8.65
CA PRO A 308 -3.81 -20.72 7.89
C PRO A 308 -4.00 -20.88 6.38
N SER A 309 -3.79 -19.81 5.61
CA SER A 309 -3.88 -19.83 4.14
C SER A 309 -2.80 -20.70 3.52
N ILE A 310 -1.69 -20.86 4.22
CA ILE A 310 -0.52 -21.62 3.80
C ILE A 310 -0.40 -22.82 4.72
N LEU A 311 -0.70 -24.01 4.19
CA LEU A 311 -0.42 -25.27 4.88
C LEU A 311 0.85 -25.85 4.29
N PHE A 312 1.97 -25.66 4.98
CA PHE A 312 3.15 -26.46 4.71
C PHE A 312 2.93 -27.87 5.23
N SER A 313 3.31 -28.86 4.45
CA SER A 313 3.45 -30.23 4.95
C SER A 313 4.93 -30.59 5.01
N TRP A 314 5.31 -31.24 6.09
CA TRP A 314 6.66 -31.76 6.28
C TRP A 314 6.65 -33.25 5.93
N SER A 315 7.74 -33.74 5.34
CA SER A 315 8.00 -35.18 5.32
C SER A 315 8.20 -35.70 6.75
N ASP A 316 7.95 -36.98 6.96
CA ASP A 316 8.05 -37.61 8.30
C ASP A 316 9.46 -37.52 8.90
N ASP A 317 10.49 -37.38 8.06
CA ASP A 317 11.89 -37.18 8.46
C ASP A 317 12.26 -35.71 8.72
N GLY A 318 11.36 -34.76 8.42
CA GLY A 318 11.61 -33.33 8.56
C GLY A 318 12.56 -32.72 7.51
N GLU A 319 12.96 -33.47 6.48
CA GLU A 319 13.94 -33.02 5.49
C GLU A 319 13.33 -32.31 4.28
N ILE A 320 12.01 -32.41 4.06
CA ILE A 320 11.32 -31.83 2.91
C ILE A 320 10.10 -31.04 3.37
N ILE A 321 10.06 -29.75 3.00
CA ILE A 321 8.89 -28.89 3.11
C ILE A 321 8.14 -28.93 1.77
N ARG A 322 6.83 -29.15 1.81
CA ARG A 322 5.96 -29.14 0.63
C ARG A 322 4.89 -28.06 0.73
N TYR A 323 4.70 -27.33 -0.36
CA TYR A 323 3.66 -26.33 -0.53
C TYR A 323 3.05 -26.45 -1.92
N GLY A 324 1.81 -26.95 -2.02
CA GLY A 324 1.20 -27.29 -3.31
C GLY A 324 2.08 -28.29 -4.09
N ASP A 325 2.46 -27.91 -5.31
CA ASP A 325 3.37 -28.70 -6.16
C ASP A 325 4.86 -28.39 -5.90
N PHE A 326 5.16 -27.38 -5.08
CA PHE A 326 6.52 -27.00 -4.73
C PHE A 326 7.07 -27.86 -3.59
N GLN A 327 8.33 -28.29 -3.72
CA GLN A 327 9.05 -29.04 -2.70
C GLN A 327 10.42 -28.41 -2.47
N LEU A 328 10.79 -28.24 -1.21
CA LEU A 328 12.07 -27.67 -0.80
C LEU A 328 12.72 -28.59 0.23
N THR A 329 13.95 -29.02 -0.05
CA THR A 329 14.75 -29.79 0.90
C THR A 329 15.41 -28.87 1.92
N MET A 330 15.63 -29.35 3.15
CA MET A 330 16.32 -28.58 4.18
C MET A 330 17.76 -28.25 3.80
N ASP A 331 18.43 -29.10 3.00
CA ASP A 331 19.74 -28.80 2.42
C ASP A 331 19.72 -27.56 1.52
N LYS A 332 18.66 -27.40 0.73
CA LYS A 332 18.48 -26.22 -0.13
C LYS A 332 18.01 -25.01 0.67
N PHE A 333 17.14 -25.21 1.66
CA PHE A 333 16.71 -24.16 2.56
C PHE A 333 17.90 -23.51 3.29
N ARG A 334 18.84 -24.32 3.80
CA ARG A 334 20.06 -23.84 4.46
C ARG A 334 21.00 -23.05 3.53
N GLN A 335 20.87 -23.20 2.21
CA GLN A 335 21.64 -22.45 1.21
C GLN A 335 20.99 -21.11 0.82
N ILE A 336 19.77 -20.81 1.29
CA ILE A 336 19.06 -19.57 0.94
C ILE A 336 19.84 -18.31 1.36
N PRO A 337 20.40 -18.20 2.58
CA PRO A 337 21.21 -17.04 2.95
C PRO A 337 22.39 -16.84 2.01
N ASP A 338 23.16 -17.90 1.75
CA ASP A 338 24.31 -17.87 0.86
C ASP A 338 23.92 -17.48 -0.57
N TYR A 339 22.77 -17.94 -1.05
CA TYR A 339 22.24 -17.57 -2.37
C TYR A 339 22.02 -16.06 -2.47
N PHE A 340 21.32 -15.45 -1.51
CA PHE A 340 21.05 -14.02 -1.52
C PHE A 340 22.34 -13.20 -1.41
N ILE A 341 23.23 -13.58 -0.50
CA ILE A 341 24.52 -12.91 -0.29
C ILE A 341 25.39 -12.99 -1.54
N SER A 342 25.61 -14.20 -2.07
CA SER A 342 26.45 -14.41 -3.27
C SER A 342 25.89 -13.68 -4.49
N ARG A 343 24.56 -13.62 -4.62
CA ARG A 343 23.92 -12.93 -5.74
C ARG A 343 23.99 -11.41 -5.59
N ALA A 344 23.84 -10.89 -4.37
CA ALA A 344 24.06 -9.48 -4.08
C ALA A 344 25.51 -9.08 -4.40
N GLU A 345 26.50 -9.90 -4.00
CA GLU A 345 27.92 -9.72 -4.32
C GLU A 345 28.17 -9.61 -5.83
N GLU A 346 27.63 -10.55 -6.60
CA GLU A 346 27.84 -10.58 -8.04
C GLU A 346 27.25 -9.35 -8.75
N ILE A 347 26.05 -8.92 -8.34
CA ILE A 347 25.39 -7.74 -8.92
C ILE A 347 26.12 -6.47 -8.48
N CYS A 348 26.49 -6.35 -7.21
CA CYS A 348 27.21 -5.21 -6.68
C CYS A 348 28.56 -5.02 -7.39
N ASN A 349 29.35 -6.08 -7.56
CA ASN A 349 30.61 -6.02 -8.32
C ASN A 349 30.42 -5.50 -9.76
N LYS A 350 29.34 -5.89 -10.43
CA LYS A 350 29.02 -5.38 -11.79
C LYS A 350 28.64 -3.91 -11.78
N LEU A 351 27.88 -3.48 -10.78
CA LEU A 351 27.43 -2.09 -10.64
C LEU A 351 28.58 -1.15 -10.25
N MET A 352 29.63 -1.67 -9.61
CA MET A 352 30.82 -0.91 -9.23
C MET A 352 31.83 -0.72 -10.37
N PHE A 353 31.62 -1.25 -11.57
CA PHE A 353 32.55 -1.16 -12.71
C PHE A 353 34.01 -1.54 -12.35
N ASP A 354 34.17 -2.64 -11.61
CA ASP A 354 35.45 -3.15 -11.09
C ASP A 354 36.17 -2.25 -10.07
N ILE A 355 35.54 -1.16 -9.61
CA ILE A 355 36.05 -0.40 -8.49
C ILE A 355 35.92 -1.25 -7.22
N LYS A 356 37.05 -1.47 -6.57
CA LYS A 356 37.14 -2.12 -5.27
C LYS A 356 37.74 -1.12 -4.29
N PRO A 357 36.91 -0.34 -3.57
CA PRO A 357 37.43 0.52 -2.52
C PRO A 357 38.01 -0.38 -1.42
N ASP A 358 39.24 -0.07 -1.00
CA ASP A 358 39.90 -0.77 0.10
C ASP A 358 39.32 -0.27 1.42
N ILE A 359 38.33 -0.99 1.94
CA ILE A 359 37.58 -0.59 3.12
C ILE A 359 37.79 -1.59 4.24
N ASP A 360 38.43 -1.14 5.31
CA ASP A 360 38.55 -1.88 6.57
C ASP A 360 37.41 -1.48 7.52
N LEU A 361 36.38 -2.32 7.60
CA LEU A 361 35.26 -2.14 8.53
C LEU A 361 35.72 -1.97 9.98
N ALA A 362 36.81 -2.63 10.40
CA ALA A 362 37.30 -2.54 11.78
C ALA A 362 37.91 -1.17 12.10
N ALA A 363 38.41 -0.46 11.10
CA ALA A 363 38.94 0.90 11.22
C ALA A 363 37.86 1.99 11.09
N MET A 364 36.67 1.64 10.59
CA MET A 364 35.58 2.59 10.39
C MET A 364 35.01 3.10 11.70
N LYS A 365 34.62 4.38 11.67
CA LYS A 365 33.94 5.04 12.78
C LYS A 365 32.54 5.46 12.38
N ASP A 366 31.61 5.32 13.31
CA ASP A 366 30.23 5.74 13.15
C ASP A 366 29.73 6.40 14.44
N ASP A 367 28.87 7.41 14.29
CA ASP A 367 28.19 8.09 15.38
C ASP A 367 26.69 7.84 15.26
N MET A 368 26.26 6.72 15.87
CA MET A 368 24.86 6.27 15.84
C MET A 368 23.89 7.24 16.53
N VAL A 369 24.39 8.22 17.29
CA VAL A 369 23.57 9.22 18.00
C VAL A 369 23.39 10.47 17.14
N ASN A 370 24.10 10.59 16.01
CA ASN A 370 24.05 11.76 15.17
C ASN A 370 22.75 11.81 14.34
N MET A 371 21.85 12.69 14.79
CA MET A 371 20.57 12.95 14.15
C MET A 371 20.62 14.11 13.14
N SER A 372 21.81 14.58 12.76
CA SER A 372 21.95 15.65 11.78
C SER A 372 21.40 15.17 10.43
N SER A 373 20.58 16.00 9.78
CA SER A 373 20.00 15.66 8.49
C SER A 373 21.11 15.40 7.46
N GLY A 374 21.00 14.28 6.76
CA GLY A 374 21.98 13.73 5.83
C GLY A 374 23.07 12.89 6.47
N TYR A 375 23.17 12.74 7.80
CA TYR A 375 24.27 11.97 8.38
C TYR A 375 24.18 10.47 8.08
N SER A 376 25.31 9.87 7.74
CA SER A 376 25.57 8.43 7.68
C SER A 376 27.04 8.17 7.99
N PHE A 377 27.42 6.91 8.25
CA PHE A 377 28.83 6.55 8.48
C PHE A 377 29.74 6.94 7.29
N VAL A 378 29.20 7.05 6.07
CA VAL A 378 29.92 7.51 4.87
C VAL A 378 30.41 8.96 5.03
N LYS A 379 29.63 9.80 5.72
CA LYS A 379 29.96 11.21 5.99
C LYS A 379 30.81 11.41 7.24
N HIS A 380 31.16 10.33 7.95
CA HIS A 380 32.01 10.46 9.12
C HIS A 380 33.43 10.90 8.69
N PRO A 381 34.00 12.01 9.24
CA PRO A 381 35.25 12.60 8.75
C PRO A 381 36.48 11.67 8.75
N THR A 382 36.46 10.62 9.58
CA THR A 382 37.56 9.64 9.67
C THR A 382 37.52 8.56 8.58
N ASN A 383 36.40 8.40 7.88
CA ASN A 383 36.22 7.30 6.93
C ASN A 383 36.61 7.66 5.49
N ASP A 384 36.73 8.96 5.16
CA ASP A 384 37.09 9.48 3.82
C ASP A 384 36.24 8.92 2.66
N LEU A 385 34.97 8.57 2.91
CA LEU A 385 34.07 7.99 1.91
C LEU A 385 33.09 8.99 1.28
N ASP A 386 32.95 10.20 1.83
CA ASP A 386 31.97 11.19 1.37
C ASP A 386 32.11 11.53 -0.14
N LYS A 387 33.34 11.46 -0.67
CA LYS A 387 33.63 11.74 -2.08
C LYS A 387 33.83 10.51 -2.94
N ALA A 388 33.87 9.31 -2.37
CA ALA A 388 34.15 8.10 -3.13
C ALA A 388 33.11 7.87 -4.24
N TYR A 389 31.89 8.42 -4.10
CA TYR A 389 30.85 8.27 -5.12
C TYR A 389 31.23 8.95 -6.45
N LEU A 390 32.09 9.96 -6.39
CA LEU A 390 32.62 10.65 -7.57
C LEU A 390 33.52 9.73 -8.39
N ASP A 391 34.26 8.82 -7.74
CA ASP A 391 35.09 7.84 -8.44
C ASP A 391 34.23 6.81 -9.16
N LEU A 392 33.10 6.41 -8.56
CA LEU A 392 32.12 5.56 -9.21
C LEU A 392 31.41 6.28 -10.37
N LEU A 393 31.01 7.54 -10.19
CA LEU A 393 30.44 8.35 -11.26
C LEU A 393 31.42 8.54 -12.42
N TYR A 394 32.70 8.80 -12.10
CA TYR A 394 33.76 8.90 -13.09
C TYR A 394 33.93 7.59 -13.85
N SER A 395 33.93 6.46 -13.15
CA SER A 395 34.06 5.13 -13.76
C SER A 395 32.82 4.76 -14.58
N ALA A 396 31.62 5.10 -14.11
CA ALA A 396 30.38 4.97 -14.87
C ALA A 396 30.43 5.78 -16.18
N TYR A 397 31.07 6.96 -16.16
CA TYR A 397 31.23 7.81 -17.32
C TYR A 397 32.36 7.37 -18.27
N ALA A 398 33.52 6.98 -17.72
CA ALA A 398 34.76 6.71 -18.45
C ALA A 398 34.95 5.25 -18.84
N SER A 399 34.30 4.31 -18.15
CA SER A 399 34.42 2.87 -18.42
C SER A 399 33.85 2.54 -19.80
N ARG A 400 34.64 1.80 -20.59
CA ARG A 400 34.17 1.22 -21.87
C ARG A 400 33.09 0.16 -21.65
N GLU A 401 33.02 -0.41 -20.44
CA GLU A 401 32.10 -1.49 -20.09
C GLU A 401 30.72 -0.98 -19.68
N SER A 402 30.65 0.17 -19.00
CA SER A 402 29.39 0.74 -18.50
C SER A 402 28.40 1.00 -19.66
N LYS A 403 28.91 1.48 -20.80
CA LYS A 403 28.11 1.93 -21.97
C LYS A 403 26.96 2.87 -21.57
N LEU A 404 27.06 3.51 -20.39
CA LEU A 404 26.04 4.38 -19.79
C LEU A 404 26.06 5.76 -20.43
N SER A 405 27.22 6.24 -20.83
CA SER A 405 27.39 7.50 -21.55
C SER A 405 28.04 7.29 -22.92
N LYS A 406 27.75 8.17 -23.87
CA LYS A 406 28.49 8.27 -25.14
C LYS A 406 28.58 9.74 -25.56
N GLY A 407 29.80 10.26 -25.66
CA GLY A 407 30.05 11.64 -26.12
C GLY A 407 29.45 12.71 -25.20
N GLY A 408 29.52 12.52 -23.88
CA GLY A 408 28.98 13.48 -22.90
C GLY A 408 27.48 13.44 -22.69
N ARG A 409 26.77 12.45 -23.24
CA ARG A 409 25.33 12.26 -23.03
C ARG A 409 25.03 10.87 -22.47
N TRP A 410 24.11 10.80 -21.51
CA TRP A 410 23.57 9.57 -20.97
C TRP A 410 22.75 8.80 -22.02
N ARG A 411 22.84 7.48 -21.97
CA ARG A 411 22.05 6.55 -22.78
C ARG A 411 20.94 5.99 -21.92
N TRP A 412 19.76 6.59 -22.01
CA TRP A 412 18.58 6.24 -21.20
C TRP A 412 18.28 4.73 -21.14
N LYS A 413 18.39 4.01 -22.26
CA LYS A 413 18.20 2.54 -22.27
C LYS A 413 19.22 1.78 -21.42
N SER A 414 20.48 2.20 -21.43
CA SER A 414 21.51 1.60 -20.59
C SER A 414 21.31 1.98 -19.12
N MET A 415 20.82 3.20 -18.87
CA MET A 415 20.54 3.71 -17.53
C MET A 415 19.36 3.00 -16.89
N ASP A 416 18.27 2.79 -17.64
CA ASP A 416 17.13 1.96 -17.22
C ASP A 416 17.55 0.52 -16.87
N LEU A 417 18.44 -0.08 -17.67
CA LEU A 417 19.00 -1.41 -17.36
C LEU A 417 19.86 -1.39 -16.10
N TYR A 418 20.63 -0.33 -15.87
CA TYR A 418 21.43 -0.17 -14.65
C TYR A 418 20.52 -0.04 -13.42
N LEU A 419 19.50 0.83 -13.47
CA LEU A 419 18.52 1.01 -12.39
C LEU A 419 17.77 -0.30 -12.09
N LYS A 420 17.41 -1.09 -13.10
CA LYS A 420 16.84 -2.43 -12.89
C LYS A 420 17.79 -3.38 -12.16
N GLN A 421 19.10 -3.29 -12.42
CA GLN A 421 20.08 -4.06 -11.66
C GLN A 421 20.24 -3.54 -10.23
N VAL A 422 20.11 -2.23 -9.99
CA VAL A 422 20.05 -1.65 -8.64
C VAL A 422 18.85 -2.21 -7.87
N THR A 423 17.65 -2.18 -8.43
CA THR A 423 16.46 -2.79 -7.80
C THR A 423 16.69 -4.27 -7.50
N LYS A 424 17.31 -5.01 -8.43
CA LYS A 424 17.63 -6.42 -8.20
C LYS A 424 18.63 -6.61 -7.07
N LEU A 425 19.64 -5.74 -6.93
CA LEU A 425 20.55 -5.76 -5.80
C LEU A 425 19.80 -5.53 -4.48
N GLU A 426 18.90 -4.54 -4.43
CA GLU A 426 18.10 -4.26 -3.24
C GLU A 426 17.21 -5.44 -2.83
N GLU A 427 16.61 -6.15 -3.79
CA GLU A 427 15.87 -7.39 -3.53
C GLU A 427 16.76 -8.48 -2.91
N MET A 428 17.98 -8.66 -3.43
CA MET A 428 18.92 -9.66 -2.90
C MET A 428 19.43 -9.27 -1.51
N LEU A 429 19.72 -7.99 -1.29
CA LEU A 429 20.07 -7.47 0.03
C LEU A 429 18.91 -7.66 1.01
N ALA A 430 17.67 -7.35 0.60
CA ALA A 430 16.50 -7.59 1.43
C ALA A 430 16.36 -9.08 1.82
N GLY A 431 16.54 -9.99 0.85
CA GLY A 431 16.55 -11.44 1.12
C GLY A 431 17.65 -11.86 2.10
N GLY A 432 18.86 -11.34 1.96
CA GLY A 432 19.98 -11.62 2.87
C GLY A 432 19.76 -11.04 4.27
N LEU A 433 19.29 -9.81 4.39
CA LEU A 433 18.97 -9.18 5.68
C LEU A 433 17.81 -9.89 6.39
N TYR A 434 16.87 -10.44 5.63
CA TYR A 434 15.75 -11.21 6.16
C TYR A 434 16.18 -12.59 6.65
N THR A 435 17.06 -13.29 5.93
CA THR A 435 17.37 -14.71 6.18
C THR A 435 18.65 -14.93 7.01
N ALA A 436 19.60 -14.00 7.00
CA ALA A 436 20.92 -14.19 7.61
C ALA A 436 21.11 -13.51 8.98
N CYS A 437 20.18 -12.65 9.43
CA CYS A 437 20.38 -11.72 10.56
C CYS A 437 19.66 -12.13 11.86
N GLY A 438 19.58 -13.43 12.17
CA GLY A 438 18.93 -13.94 13.38
C GLY A 438 17.39 -13.95 13.26
N GLN A 439 16.69 -13.43 14.26
CA GLN A 439 15.22 -13.35 14.24
C GLN A 439 14.76 -12.56 13.00
N THR A 440 13.81 -13.09 12.23
CA THR A 440 13.34 -12.46 10.98
C THR A 440 12.62 -11.13 11.29
N PRO A 441 12.99 -10.00 10.66
CA PRO A 441 12.23 -8.76 10.79
C PRO A 441 10.88 -8.87 10.05
N ARG A 442 9.95 -7.96 10.34
CA ARG A 442 8.81 -7.77 9.43
C ARG A 442 9.35 -7.23 8.11
N ALA A 443 8.91 -7.81 6.99
CA ALA A 443 9.37 -7.40 5.66
C ALA A 443 9.21 -5.88 5.42
N ARG A 444 8.09 -5.30 5.87
CA ARG A 444 7.84 -3.85 5.77
C ARG A 444 8.90 -3.01 6.49
N ASP A 445 9.31 -3.42 7.68
CA ASP A 445 10.28 -2.65 8.48
C ASP A 445 11.64 -2.62 7.75
N LEU A 446 11.98 -3.69 7.04
CA LEU A 446 13.19 -3.79 6.22
C LEU A 446 13.19 -2.82 5.03
N PHE A 447 12.04 -2.64 4.37
CA PHE A 447 11.90 -1.68 3.28
C PHE A 447 11.85 -0.22 3.74
N THR A 448 11.74 0.03 5.04
CA THR A 448 11.77 1.39 5.62
C THR A 448 13.13 1.82 6.18
N LEU A 449 14.17 0.99 6.00
CA LEU A 449 15.53 1.30 6.46
C LEU A 449 16.07 2.56 5.75
N ALA A 450 16.42 3.57 6.54
CA ALA A 450 17.04 4.79 6.04
C ALA A 450 18.57 4.68 6.02
N CYS A 451 19.21 5.02 4.90
CA CYS A 451 20.67 5.05 4.78
C CYS A 451 21.31 6.36 5.27
N GLU A 452 20.50 7.40 5.41
CA GLU A 452 20.91 8.67 6.01
C GLU A 452 19.86 9.13 7.03
N SER A 453 20.30 9.86 8.05
CA SER A 453 19.40 10.54 8.98
C SER A 453 18.60 11.61 8.23
N GLY A 454 17.27 11.60 8.34
CA GLY A 454 16.38 12.62 7.81
C GLY A 454 15.88 13.57 8.90
N PRO A 455 15.00 14.54 8.57
CA PRO A 455 14.45 15.49 9.54
C PRO A 455 13.68 14.84 10.71
N SER A 456 13.20 13.61 10.55
CA SER A 456 12.42 12.87 11.57
C SER A 456 12.77 11.39 11.64
N THR A 457 13.82 10.96 10.94
CA THR A 457 14.27 9.56 10.84
C THR A 457 15.75 9.49 11.14
N SER A 458 16.18 8.52 11.94
CA SER A 458 17.61 8.23 12.15
C SER A 458 18.12 7.32 11.03
N CYS A 459 19.40 7.45 10.69
CA CYS A 459 20.10 6.44 9.91
C CYS A 459 19.88 5.07 10.56
N SER A 460 19.35 4.13 9.79
CA SER A 460 19.00 2.79 10.26
C SER A 460 20.12 1.79 10.05
N ILE A 461 21.15 2.15 9.29
CA ILE A 461 22.35 1.35 9.05
C ILE A 461 23.48 1.95 9.87
N SER A 462 24.21 1.12 10.61
CA SER A 462 25.33 1.60 11.41
C SER A 462 26.48 0.59 11.47
N ILE A 463 27.65 1.07 11.88
CA ILE A 463 28.85 0.26 12.12
C ILE A 463 29.19 0.27 13.60
N TRP A 464 29.38 -0.91 14.18
CA TRP A 464 29.77 -1.08 15.57
C TRP A 464 30.86 -2.16 15.71
N ASN A 465 32.04 -1.79 16.22
CA ASN A 465 33.17 -2.69 16.42
C ASN A 465 33.55 -3.53 15.18
N GLY A 466 33.54 -2.92 14.00
CA GLY A 466 33.86 -3.62 12.75
C GLY A 466 32.75 -4.53 12.20
N LEU A 467 31.57 -4.50 12.81
CA LEU A 467 30.38 -5.18 12.34
C LEU A 467 29.38 -4.16 11.80
N MET A 468 28.82 -4.43 10.64
CA MET A 468 27.67 -3.68 10.17
C MET A 468 26.40 -4.26 10.79
N GLY A 469 25.46 -3.38 11.12
CA GLY A 469 24.14 -3.79 11.49
C GLY A 469 23.10 -2.77 11.09
N TYR A 470 21.86 -3.15 11.28
CA TYR A 470 20.72 -2.27 11.08
C TYR A 470 19.84 -2.22 12.32
N VAL A 471 19.35 -1.02 12.61
CA VAL A 471 18.42 -0.71 13.69
C VAL A 471 17.01 -0.70 13.12
N LEU A 472 16.15 -1.55 13.65
CA LEU A 472 14.72 -1.48 13.40
C LEU A 472 14.01 -0.82 14.58
N ARG A 473 13.14 0.15 14.26
CA ARG A 473 12.15 0.67 15.20
C ARG A 473 10.94 -0.25 15.18
N HIS A 474 10.86 -1.13 16.16
CA HIS A 474 9.76 -2.08 16.25
C HIS A 474 8.53 -1.42 16.89
N HIS A 475 7.44 -1.36 16.11
CA HIS A 475 6.23 -0.59 16.42
C HIS A 475 5.05 -1.45 16.93
N LYS A 476 5.17 -2.79 16.94
CA LYS A 476 4.02 -3.70 17.13
C LYS A 476 3.22 -3.42 18.42
N ALA A 477 3.89 -3.06 19.51
CA ALA A 477 3.23 -2.75 20.79
C ALA A 477 3.05 -1.24 21.07
N LYS A 478 3.41 -0.33 20.15
CA LYS A 478 3.37 1.12 20.45
C LYS A 478 1.94 1.63 20.71
N ARG A 479 0.96 1.12 19.95
CA ARG A 479 -0.46 1.48 20.14
C ARG A 479 -1.05 0.95 21.45
N GLN A 480 -0.57 -0.19 21.95
CA GLN A 480 -1.11 -0.81 23.17
C GLN A 480 -0.32 -0.43 24.44
N MET A 481 1.02 -0.37 24.36
CA MET A 481 1.91 -0.14 25.51
C MET A 481 2.55 1.24 25.57
N GLY A 482 2.40 2.07 24.53
CA GLY A 482 3.02 3.40 24.46
C GLY A 482 4.55 3.40 24.41
N ARG A 483 5.18 2.24 24.19
CA ARG A 483 6.65 2.07 24.16
C ARG A 483 7.13 1.71 22.76
N GLU A 484 8.28 2.25 22.39
CA GLU A 484 9.02 1.88 21.19
C GLU A 484 10.22 1.02 21.57
N PHE A 485 10.46 -0.04 20.81
CA PHE A 485 11.64 -0.88 20.97
C PHE A 485 12.58 -0.70 19.79
N TYR A 486 13.87 -0.62 20.08
CA TYR A 486 14.93 -0.60 19.08
C TYR A 486 15.59 -1.97 19.07
N VAL A 487 15.59 -2.62 17.90
CA VAL A 487 16.23 -3.92 17.72
C VAL A 487 17.43 -3.72 16.81
N TRP A 488 18.62 -4.00 17.36
CA TRP A 488 19.87 -4.03 16.59
C TRP A 488 20.08 -5.42 16.00
N LYS A 489 20.38 -5.49 14.71
CA LYS A 489 20.67 -6.73 14.01
C LYS A 489 22.00 -6.65 13.30
N THR A 490 22.89 -7.59 13.63
CA THR A 490 24.23 -7.69 13.04
C THR A 490 24.21 -8.51 11.76
N MET A 491 24.92 -8.06 10.74
CA MET A 491 25.19 -8.82 9.52
C MET A 491 26.45 -9.66 9.75
N VAL A 492 26.30 -10.97 9.95
CA VAL A 492 27.43 -11.87 10.34
C VAL A 492 27.96 -12.69 9.16
N HIS A 493 27.19 -12.78 8.07
CA HIS A 493 27.50 -13.65 6.92
C HIS A 493 27.79 -12.91 5.62
N PHE A 494 27.65 -11.59 5.60
CA PHE A 494 28.08 -10.80 4.46
C PHE A 494 29.60 -10.61 4.51
N SER A 495 30.26 -10.65 3.36
CA SER A 495 31.63 -10.16 3.27
C SER A 495 31.66 -8.70 3.70
N SER A 496 32.69 -8.28 4.45
CA SER A 496 32.89 -6.90 4.90
C SER A 496 32.81 -5.89 3.74
N TYR A 497 33.17 -6.35 2.54
CA TYR A 497 33.05 -5.64 1.28
C TYR A 497 31.59 -5.30 0.91
N VAL A 498 30.65 -6.23 1.09
CA VAL A 498 29.24 -6.09 0.71
C VAL A 498 28.46 -5.31 1.73
N ASP A 499 28.73 -5.54 3.01
CA ASP A 499 28.14 -4.78 4.10
C ASP A 499 28.39 -3.28 3.86
N THR A 500 29.65 -2.93 3.66
CA THR A 500 30.01 -1.54 3.41
C THR A 500 29.38 -1.02 2.12
N GLN A 501 29.41 -1.80 1.04
CA GLN A 501 28.85 -1.39 -0.24
C GLN A 501 27.33 -1.36 -0.27
N ALA A 502 26.59 -2.12 0.54
CA ALA A 502 25.13 -2.08 0.59
C ALA A 502 24.64 -0.73 1.16
N GLY A 503 25.23 -0.29 2.28
CA GLY A 503 24.93 1.02 2.86
C GLY A 503 25.42 2.16 1.98
N TYR A 504 26.65 2.05 1.48
CA TYR A 504 27.29 3.04 0.61
C TYR A 504 26.63 3.14 -0.77
N PHE A 505 26.23 2.04 -1.39
CA PHE A 505 25.61 2.02 -2.72
C PHE A 505 24.16 2.45 -2.67
N ARG A 506 23.42 2.16 -1.58
CA ARG A 506 22.07 2.71 -1.43
C ARG A 506 22.10 4.23 -1.22
N ASP A 507 23.08 4.76 -0.48
CA ASP A 507 23.36 6.19 -0.40
C ASP A 507 23.77 6.77 -1.77
N LEU A 508 24.60 6.04 -2.51
CA LEU A 508 25.08 6.45 -3.83
C LEU A 508 23.99 6.44 -4.91
N ALA A 509 23.10 5.44 -4.90
CA ALA A 509 21.96 5.33 -5.81
C ALA A 509 20.93 6.45 -5.57
N THR A 510 20.85 7.01 -4.36
CA THR A 510 20.06 8.23 -4.11
C THR A 510 20.74 9.52 -4.57
N ARG A 511 22.07 9.51 -4.81
CA ARG A 511 22.85 10.70 -5.19
C ARG A 511 23.17 10.80 -6.70
N VAL A 512 23.20 9.67 -7.41
CA VAL A 512 23.38 9.57 -8.88
C VAL A 512 22.02 9.67 -9.56
#